data_AF-A0AAN9H6E6-F1
#
_entry.id   AF-A0AAN9H6E6-F1
#
_cell.length_a   1.000
_cell.length_b   1.000
_cell.length_c   1.000
_cell.angle_alpha   90.00
_cell.angle_beta   90.00
_cell.angle_gamma   90.00
#
_symmetry.space_group_name_H-M   'P 1'
#
loop_
_entity.id
_entity.type
_entity.pdbx_description
1 polymer ?
#
loop_
_entity_poly.entity_id
_entity_poly.type
_entity_poly.pdbx_seq_one_letter_code
_entity_poly.pdbx_strand_id
1 'polypeptide(L)'
;MMVILLNCVTLGMYQPCENIDCSSERCQILQAFDAFIYIFFALEMVVKIVALGIFGQRCYLGDTWNRLDFFIVMAGVVEYSLDLQNINLTAIRTVRVLRPLKAINRVPSMRILVNLLLDTLPMLGNVLLLCFFVFFIFGIIGVQLWAGLLRNRCYPEENFTL
;
A
#
# COMPACT_ATOMS: atom_id res chain seq x y z
N MET A 1 11.68 9.28 -16.26
CA MET A 1 10.35 9.04 -16.88
C MET A 1 10.26 7.65 -17.51
N MET A 2 11.14 7.29 -18.46
CA MET A 2 11.11 5.95 -19.09
C MET A 2 11.18 4.79 -18.10
N VAL A 3 12.01 4.87 -17.06
CA VAL A 3 12.11 3.83 -16.00
C VAL A 3 10.79 3.63 -15.26
N ILE A 4 10.00 4.69 -15.08
CA ILE A 4 8.71 4.64 -14.38
C ILE A 4 7.65 4.00 -15.28
N LEU A 5 7.62 4.34 -16.57
CA LEU A 5 6.74 3.68 -17.53
C LEU A 5 7.06 2.19 -17.63
N LEU A 6 8.34 1.82 -17.62
CA LEU A 6 8.78 0.43 -17.62
C LEU A 6 8.38 -0.31 -16.32
N ASN A 7 8.44 0.36 -15.17
CA ASN A 7 7.94 -0.18 -13.91
C ASN A 7 6.41 -0.39 -13.92
N CYS A 8 5.65 0.57 -14.47
CA CYS A 8 4.19 0.43 -14.60
C CYS A 8 3.79 -0.73 -15.52
N VAL A 9 4.51 -0.94 -16.63
CA VAL A 9 4.26 -2.06 -17.55
C VAL A 9 4.61 -3.39 -16.89
N THR A 10 5.76 -3.48 -16.21
CA THR A 10 6.18 -4.71 -15.51
C THR A 10 5.23 -5.08 -14.36
N LEU A 11 4.72 -4.10 -13.61
CA LEU A 11 3.68 -4.30 -12.60
C LEU A 11 2.33 -4.71 -13.22
N GLY A 12 1.94 -4.11 -14.35
CA GLY A 12 0.69 -4.47 -15.04
C GLY A 12 0.71 -5.88 -15.64
N MET A 13 1.90 -6.39 -15.97
CA MET A 13 2.10 -7.77 -16.43
C MET A 13 2.20 -8.79 -15.29
N TYR A 14 2.20 -8.35 -14.03
CA TYR A 14 2.30 -9.24 -12.90
C TYR A 14 0.96 -9.98 -12.66
N GLN A 15 0.93 -11.29 -12.93
CA GLN A 15 -0.22 -12.14 -12.63
C GLN A 15 -0.05 -12.77 -11.24
N PRO A 16 -0.86 -12.36 -10.24
CA PRO A 16 -0.73 -12.86 -8.86
C PRO A 16 -1.25 -14.30 -8.69
N CYS A 17 -2.07 -14.81 -9.62
CA CYS A 17 -2.74 -16.12 -9.47
C CYS A 17 -1.85 -17.33 -9.81
N GLU A 18 -0.72 -17.15 -10.49
CA GLU A 18 0.13 -18.27 -10.96
C GLU A 18 1.50 -18.33 -10.26
N ASN A 19 1.85 -17.31 -9.47
CA ASN A 19 3.21 -17.09 -8.96
C ASN A 19 3.30 -17.14 -7.42
N ILE A 20 2.68 -18.14 -6.78
CA ILE A 20 2.88 -18.37 -5.33
C ILE A 20 4.30 -18.89 -5.06
N ASP A 21 4.77 -19.81 -5.92
CA ASP A 21 6.15 -20.25 -5.99
C ASP A 21 6.70 -19.78 -7.35
N CYS A 22 7.54 -18.74 -7.34
CA CYS A 22 8.07 -18.01 -8.50
C CYS A 22 9.04 -18.91 -9.32
N SER A 23 8.49 -19.97 -9.91
CA SER A 23 9.18 -21.06 -10.62
C SER A 23 9.25 -20.83 -12.13
N SER A 24 8.39 -19.95 -12.67
CA SER A 24 8.41 -19.57 -14.08
C SER A 24 9.53 -18.57 -14.38
N GLU A 25 10.26 -18.76 -15.49
CA GLU A 25 11.31 -17.84 -15.96
C GLU A 25 10.80 -16.40 -16.11
N ARG A 26 9.52 -16.23 -16.47
CA ARG A 26 8.87 -14.91 -16.57
C ARG A 26 8.80 -14.20 -15.22
N CYS A 27 8.51 -14.93 -14.14
CA CYS A 27 8.43 -14.38 -12.79
C CYS A 27 9.80 -13.90 -12.32
N GLN A 28 10.85 -14.70 -12.58
CA GLN A 28 12.22 -14.36 -12.21
C GLN A 28 12.75 -13.12 -12.95
N ILE A 29 12.47 -13.02 -14.26
CA ILE A 29 12.83 -11.85 -15.06
C ILE A 29 12.10 -10.59 -14.54
N LEU A 30 10.79 -10.68 -14.31
CA LEU A 30 10.02 -9.54 -13.75
C LEU A 30 10.55 -9.11 -12.38
N GLN A 31 10.84 -10.06 -11.50
CA GLN A 31 11.38 -9.77 -10.17
C GLN A 31 12.78 -9.14 -10.25
N ALA A 32 13.64 -9.60 -11.17
CA ALA A 32 14.95 -9.00 -11.39
C ALA A 32 14.85 -7.56 -11.90
N PHE A 33 13.92 -7.28 -12.82
CA PHE A 33 13.67 -5.92 -13.30
C PHE A 33 13.14 -5.01 -12.19
N ASP A 34 12.19 -5.46 -11.38
CA ASP A 34 11.66 -4.66 -10.27
C ASP A 34 12.74 -4.39 -9.21
N ALA A 35 13.58 -5.38 -8.90
CA ALA A 35 14.74 -5.22 -8.01
C ALA A 35 15.76 -4.20 -8.56
N PHE A 36 16.08 -4.28 -9.85
CA PHE A 36 17.00 -3.34 -10.50
C PHE A 36 16.47 -1.89 -10.44
N ILE A 37 15.19 -1.71 -10.76
CA ILE A 37 14.52 -0.41 -10.70
C ILE A 37 14.51 0.12 -9.26
N TYR A 38 14.21 -0.74 -8.29
CA TYR A 38 14.24 -0.38 -6.87
C TYR A 38 15.64 0.09 -6.43
N ILE A 39 16.70 -0.65 -6.77
CA ILE A 39 18.09 -0.29 -6.41
C ILE A 39 18.48 1.05 -7.05
N PHE A 40 18.15 1.26 -8.33
CA PHE A 40 18.41 2.53 -9.01
C PHE A 40 17.76 3.71 -8.28
N PHE A 41 16.50 3.56 -7.87
CA PHE A 41 15.79 4.60 -7.11
C PHE A 41 16.31 4.77 -5.68
N ALA A 42 16.73 3.70 -5.02
CA ALA A 42 17.37 3.78 -3.71
C ALA A 42 18.69 4.55 -3.79
N LEU A 43 19.49 4.34 -4.84
CA LEU A 43 20.73 5.08 -5.08
C LEU A 43 20.45 6.56 -5.35
N GLU A 44 19.47 6.87 -6.21
CA GLU A 44 19.03 8.26 -6.44
C GLU A 44 18.62 8.96 -5.14
N MET A 45 17.90 8.25 -4.27
CA MET A 45 17.50 8.73 -2.94
C MET A 45 18.69 9.04 -2.04
N VAL A 46 19.66 8.12 -1.96
CA VAL A 46 20.89 8.33 -1.17
C VAL A 46 21.65 9.56 -1.67
N VAL A 47 21.77 9.73 -2.99
CA VAL A 47 22.42 10.92 -3.57
C VAL A 47 21.68 12.20 -3.19
N LYS A 48 20.34 12.22 -3.22
CA LYS A 48 19.55 13.37 -2.76
C LYS A 48 19.75 13.67 -1.29
N ILE A 49 19.81 12.65 -0.44
CA ILE A 49 20.03 12.80 1.01
C ILE A 49 21.41 13.40 1.28
N VAL A 50 22.44 12.95 0.56
CA VAL A 50 23.81 13.50 0.69
C VAL A 50 23.89 14.93 0.16
N ALA A 51 23.25 15.22 -0.98
CA ALA A 51 23.29 16.54 -1.60
C ALA A 51 22.48 17.62 -0.85
N LEU A 52 21.35 17.24 -0.25
CA LEU A 52 20.46 18.17 0.49
C LEU A 52 20.80 18.22 1.99
N GLY A 53 21.56 17.26 2.50
CA GLY A 53 21.90 17.11 3.92
C GLY A 53 20.74 16.55 4.75
N ILE A 54 21.08 15.77 5.78
CA ILE A 54 20.11 15.16 6.72
C ILE A 54 19.59 16.23 7.71
N PHE A 55 20.42 17.20 8.09
CA PHE A 55 20.14 18.23 9.09
C PHE A 55 20.71 19.60 8.65
N GLY A 56 19.99 20.35 7.83
CA GLY A 56 20.36 21.72 7.43
C GLY A 56 19.14 22.51 6.95
N GLN A 57 19.18 23.86 6.96
CA GLN A 57 18.05 24.80 6.77
C GLN A 57 17.10 24.53 5.57
N ARG A 58 17.48 23.69 4.59
CA ARG A 58 16.62 23.13 3.54
C ARG A 58 16.52 21.60 3.65
N CYS A 59 16.09 21.11 4.81
CA CYS A 59 16.09 19.70 5.17
C CYS A 59 15.40 18.84 4.10
N TYR A 60 16.03 17.72 3.74
CA TYR A 60 15.41 16.65 2.96
C TYR A 60 14.07 16.18 3.58
N LEU A 61 14.01 16.14 4.91
CA LEU A 61 12.80 15.83 5.68
C LEU A 61 11.79 16.98 5.77
N GLY A 62 12.02 18.14 5.17
CA GLY A 62 11.04 19.23 5.12
C GLY A 62 9.90 18.96 4.14
N ASP A 63 10.18 18.24 3.05
CA ASP A 63 9.19 17.90 2.03
C ASP A 63 8.45 16.60 2.40
N THR A 64 7.12 16.65 2.51
CA THR A 64 6.26 15.49 2.81
C THR A 64 6.45 14.36 1.80
N TRP A 65 6.74 14.70 0.55
CA TRP A 65 6.92 13.74 -0.52
C TRP A 65 8.24 12.97 -0.44
N ASN A 66 9.29 13.63 0.03
CA ASN A 66 10.58 12.99 0.30
C ASN A 66 10.50 12.06 1.52
N ARG A 67 9.69 12.41 2.54
CA ARG A 67 9.42 11.51 3.68
C ARG A 67 8.72 10.22 3.25
N LEU A 68 7.75 10.33 2.33
CA LEU A 68 7.05 9.17 1.78
C LEU A 68 8.00 8.27 0.98
N ASP A 69 8.85 8.86 0.14
CA ASP A 69 9.87 8.10 -0.62
C ASP A 69 10.83 7.36 0.32
N PHE A 70 11.30 8.03 1.38
CA PHE A 70 12.16 7.43 2.39
C PHE A 70 11.50 6.24 3.09
N PHE A 71 10.24 6.38 3.49
CA PHE A 71 9.47 5.29 4.11
C PHE A 71 9.38 4.06 3.20
N ILE A 72 9.10 4.26 1.91
CA ILE A 72 8.99 3.15 0.94
C ILE A 72 10.34 2.45 0.74
N VAL A 73 11.44 3.21 0.64
CA VAL A 73 12.78 2.60 0.51
C VAL A 73 13.11 1.79 1.75
N MET A 74 12.91 2.35 2.95
CA MET A 74 13.17 1.65 4.22
C MET A 74 12.34 0.36 4.36
N ALA A 75 11.05 0.41 4.00
CA ALA A 75 10.19 -0.75 4.05
C ALA A 75 10.64 -1.84 3.06
N GLY A 76 11.17 -1.46 1.89
CA GLY A 76 11.80 -2.40 0.95
C GLY A 76 13.12 -3.00 1.46
N VAL A 77 13.95 -2.24 2.17
CA VAL A 77 15.19 -2.76 2.78
C VAL A 77 14.87 -3.80 3.85
N VAL A 78 13.86 -3.53 4.68
CA VAL A 78 13.38 -4.47 5.70
C VAL A 78 12.91 -5.77 5.05
N GLU A 79 12.17 -5.67 3.94
CA GLU A 79 11.74 -6.84 3.18
C GLU A 79 12.92 -7.70 2.71
N TYR A 80 13.92 -7.10 2.04
CA TYR A 80 15.11 -7.83 1.58
C TYR A 80 15.91 -8.44 2.74
N SER A 81 16.02 -7.74 3.87
CA SER A 81 16.77 -8.23 5.03
C SER A 81 16.11 -9.45 5.69
N LEU A 82 14.77 -9.54 5.67
CA LEU A 82 14.02 -10.65 6.27
C LEU A 82 13.98 -11.87 5.34
N ASP A 83 13.96 -11.65 4.03
CA ASP A 83 14.08 -12.72 3.03
C ASP A 83 15.42 -13.47 3.20
N LEU A 84 16.52 -12.75 3.48
CA LEU A 84 17.83 -13.35 3.79
C LEU A 84 17.83 -14.21 5.07
N GLN A 85 16.98 -13.91 6.04
CA GLN A 85 16.86 -14.66 7.30
C GLN A 85 15.85 -15.83 7.20
N ASN A 86 15.24 -16.06 6.03
CA ASN A 86 14.16 -17.04 5.80
C ASN A 86 12.91 -16.84 6.68
N ILE A 87 12.74 -15.64 7.26
CA ILE A 87 11.57 -15.31 8.08
C ILE A 87 10.51 -14.70 7.15
N ASN A 88 9.65 -15.57 6.61
CA ASN A 88 8.61 -15.18 5.67
C ASN A 88 7.37 -14.62 6.39
N LEU A 89 7.28 -13.29 6.50
CA LEU A 89 6.06 -12.60 6.92
C LEU A 89 5.24 -12.17 5.70
N THR A 90 4.09 -12.82 5.47
CA THR A 90 3.18 -12.50 4.36
C THR A 90 2.76 -11.03 4.34
N ALA A 91 2.67 -10.38 5.51
CA ALA A 91 2.34 -8.96 5.63
C ALA A 91 3.35 -8.04 4.93
N ILE A 92 4.65 -8.37 4.98
CA ILE A 92 5.70 -7.53 4.37
C ILE A 92 5.66 -7.58 2.83
N ARG A 93 5.16 -8.67 2.24
CA ARG A 93 4.97 -8.75 0.79
C ARG A 93 3.97 -7.71 0.27
N THR A 94 3.03 -7.26 1.10
CA THR A 94 2.06 -6.21 0.72
C THR A 94 2.70 -4.83 0.59
N VAL A 95 3.86 -4.59 1.21
CA VAL A 95 4.64 -3.34 1.08
C VAL A 95 5.05 -3.08 -0.37
N ARG A 96 5.21 -4.13 -1.20
CA ARG A 96 5.50 -3.99 -2.63
C ARG A 96 4.44 -3.17 -3.38
N VAL A 97 3.19 -3.17 -2.91
CA VAL A 97 2.08 -2.37 -3.48
C VAL A 97 2.29 -0.87 -3.28
N LEU A 98 3.18 -0.45 -2.38
CA LEU A 98 3.56 0.95 -2.20
C LEU A 98 4.62 1.42 -3.20
N ARG A 99 5.36 0.53 -3.87
CA ARG A 99 6.40 0.91 -4.86
C ARG A 99 5.87 1.77 -6.02
N PRO A 100 4.70 1.46 -6.64
CA PRO A 100 4.08 2.33 -7.65
C PRO A 100 3.78 3.74 -7.13
N LEU A 101 3.55 3.91 -5.83
CA LEU A 101 3.28 5.22 -5.22
C LEU A 101 4.46 6.19 -5.40
N LYS A 102 5.69 5.68 -5.56
CA LYS A 102 6.88 6.50 -5.90
C LYS A 102 6.74 7.19 -7.26
N ALA A 103 5.99 6.62 -8.20
CA ALA A 103 5.74 7.23 -9.50
C ALA A 103 4.99 8.57 -9.36
N ILE A 104 4.11 8.68 -8.35
CA ILE A 104 3.34 9.90 -8.05
C ILE A 104 4.28 11.04 -7.66
N ASN A 105 5.29 10.77 -6.83
CA ASN A 105 6.26 11.80 -6.41
C ASN A 105 7.10 12.32 -7.59
N ARG A 106 7.35 11.48 -8.59
CA ARG A 106 8.15 11.86 -9.78
C ARG A 106 7.37 12.64 -10.83
N VAL A 107 6.04 12.49 -10.90
CA VAL A 107 5.20 13.21 -11.86
C VAL A 107 4.61 14.45 -11.17
N PRO A 108 5.12 15.66 -11.46
CA PRO A 108 4.68 16.87 -10.75
C PRO A 108 3.18 17.13 -10.90
N SER A 109 2.58 16.77 -12.04
CA SER A 109 1.13 16.89 -12.26
C SER A 109 0.31 16.02 -11.30
N MET A 110 0.78 14.81 -10.96
CA MET A 110 0.10 13.92 -10.03
C MET A 110 0.25 14.40 -8.58
N ARG A 111 1.42 14.94 -8.22
CA ARG A 111 1.66 15.58 -6.92
C ARG A 111 0.67 16.72 -6.66
N ILE A 112 0.44 17.58 -7.65
CA ILE A 112 -0.52 18.69 -7.53
C ILE A 112 -1.93 18.15 -7.29
N LEU A 113 -2.36 17.15 -8.07
CA LEU A 113 -3.70 16.55 -7.92
C LEU A 113 -3.92 15.96 -6.52
N VAL A 114 -2.94 15.21 -5.99
CA VAL A 114 -3.04 14.61 -4.66
C VAL A 114 -3.05 15.68 -3.58
N ASN A 115 -2.22 16.73 -3.68
CA ASN A 115 -2.26 17.84 -2.72
C ASN A 115 -3.63 18.51 -2.70
N LEU A 116 -4.22 18.80 -3.88
CA LEU A 116 -5.57 19.37 -3.97
C LEU A 116 -6.62 18.47 -3.32
N LEU A 117 -6.52 17.15 -3.53
CA LEU A 117 -7.41 16.19 -2.89
C LEU A 117 -7.27 16.26 -1.37
N LEU A 118 -6.04 16.23 -0.85
CA LEU A 118 -5.77 16.32 0.59
C LEU A 118 -6.23 17.67 1.19
N ASP A 119 -6.13 18.76 0.44
CA ASP A 119 -6.59 20.09 0.85
C ASP A 119 -8.13 20.17 0.95
N THR A 120 -8.86 19.37 0.17
CA THR A 120 -10.33 19.30 0.24
C THR A 120 -10.87 18.37 1.33
N LEU A 121 -10.08 17.40 1.79
CA LEU A 121 -10.47 16.47 2.87
C LEU A 121 -10.93 17.17 4.17
N PRO A 122 -10.26 18.21 4.70
CA PRO A 122 -10.71 18.85 5.94
C PRO A 122 -12.10 19.47 5.81
N MET A 123 -12.49 19.97 4.63
CA MET A 123 -13.83 20.51 4.40
C MET A 123 -14.91 19.43 4.45
N LEU A 124 -14.58 18.21 4.04
CA LEU A 124 -15.48 17.05 4.11
C LEU A 124 -15.60 16.46 5.53
N GLY A 125 -14.74 16.85 6.47
CA GLY A 125 -14.70 16.31 7.83
C GLY A 125 -16.04 16.41 8.57
N ASN A 126 -16.76 17.52 8.41
CA ASN A 126 -18.06 17.73 9.05
C ASN A 126 -19.12 16.74 8.53
N VAL A 127 -19.13 16.48 7.22
CA VAL A 127 -20.06 15.53 6.60
C VAL A 127 -19.72 14.10 7.01
N LEU A 128 -18.43 13.77 7.09
CA LEU A 128 -17.96 12.46 7.55
C LEU A 128 -18.35 12.19 9.00
N LEU A 129 -18.28 13.21 9.87
CA LEU A 129 -18.73 13.11 11.27
C LEU A 129 -20.24 12.85 11.35
N LEU A 130 -21.06 13.55 10.55
CA LEU A 130 -22.50 13.27 10.49
C LEU A 130 -22.77 11.84 9.99
N CYS A 131 -22.07 11.42 8.93
CA CYS A 131 -22.16 10.06 8.38
C CYS A 131 -21.81 8.99 9.43
N PHE A 132 -20.79 9.23 10.25
CA PHE A 132 -20.41 8.36 11.36
C PHE A 132 -21.56 8.20 12.38
N PHE A 133 -22.22 9.29 12.79
CA PHE A 133 -23.37 9.20 13.71
C PHE A 133 -24.55 8.44 13.10
N VAL A 134 -24.83 8.64 11.81
CA VAL A 134 -25.88 7.91 11.11
C VAL A 134 -25.58 6.41 11.14
N PHE A 135 -24.38 5.98 10.74
CA PHE A 135 -24.00 4.57 10.80
C PHE A 135 -24.01 4.01 12.23
N PHE A 136 -23.67 4.82 13.23
CA PHE A 136 -23.72 4.39 14.63
C PHE A 136 -25.15 4.10 15.11
N ILE A 137 -26.08 5.04 14.87
CA ILE A 137 -27.49 4.88 15.29
C ILE A 137 -28.14 3.70 14.56
N PHE A 138 -28.02 3.65 13.22
CA PHE A 138 -28.58 2.55 12.44
C PHE A 138 -27.89 1.21 12.74
N GLY A 139 -26.60 1.23 13.09
CA GLY A 139 -25.87 0.05 13.55
C GLY A 139 -26.45 -0.53 14.84
N ILE A 140 -26.70 0.31 15.86
CA ILE A 140 -27.31 -0.14 17.12
C ILE A 140 -28.71 -0.68 16.87
N ILE A 141 -29.54 0.04 16.10
CA ILE A 141 -30.89 -0.41 15.75
C ILE A 141 -30.83 -1.77 15.01
N GLY A 142 -29.92 -1.91 14.05
CA GLY A 142 -29.77 -3.13 13.27
C GLY A 142 -29.37 -4.34 14.10
N VAL A 143 -28.44 -4.16 15.04
CA VAL A 143 -28.05 -5.23 15.97
C VAL A 143 -29.20 -5.56 16.92
N GLN A 144 -29.92 -4.56 17.45
CA GLN A 144 -31.02 -4.80 18.38
C GLN A 144 -32.20 -5.55 17.72
N LEU A 145 -32.49 -5.25 16.46
CA LEU A 145 -33.62 -5.83 15.73
C LEU A 145 -33.30 -7.21 15.14
N TRP A 146 -32.11 -7.39 14.54
CA TRP A 146 -31.82 -8.55 13.70
C TRP A 146 -30.68 -9.44 14.23
N ALA A 147 -30.20 -9.23 15.46
CA ALA A 147 -29.26 -10.16 16.08
C ALA A 147 -29.83 -11.58 16.13
N GLY A 148 -29.15 -12.51 15.45
CA GLY A 148 -29.48 -13.94 15.49
C GLY A 148 -30.64 -14.39 14.58
N LEU A 149 -31.56 -13.49 14.20
CA LEU A 149 -32.73 -13.85 13.37
C LEU A 149 -32.36 -14.41 11.99
N LEU A 150 -31.29 -13.89 11.38
CA LEU A 150 -30.84 -14.29 10.04
C LEU A 150 -30.12 -15.65 10.01
N ARG A 151 -29.82 -16.25 11.18
CA ARG A 151 -29.12 -17.55 11.28
C ARG A 151 -30.08 -18.73 11.39
N ASN A 152 -31.39 -18.48 11.45
CA ASN A 152 -32.40 -19.52 11.53
C ASN A 152 -32.41 -20.36 10.24
N ARG A 153 -32.28 -21.68 10.40
CA ARG A 153 -32.44 -22.68 9.34
C ARG A 153 -33.45 -23.72 9.82
N CYS A 154 -34.23 -24.27 8.89
CA CYS A 154 -35.04 -25.44 9.20
C CYS A 154 -34.10 -26.64 9.35
N TYR A 155 -34.13 -27.29 10.50
CA TYR A 155 -33.42 -28.55 10.72
C TYR A 155 -34.45 -29.70 10.75
N PRO A 156 -34.16 -30.85 10.12
CA PRO A 156 -34.96 -32.04 10.30
C PRO A 156 -34.87 -32.53 11.75
N GLU A 157 -35.96 -33.05 12.30
CA GLU A 157 -36.07 -33.47 13.71
C GLU A 157 -35.09 -34.61 14.11
N GLU A 158 -34.55 -35.35 13.14
CA GLU A 158 -33.65 -36.50 13.38
C GLU A 158 -32.28 -36.14 13.99
N ASN A 159 -31.90 -34.85 14.00
CA ASN A 159 -30.64 -34.38 14.60
C ASN A 159 -30.84 -33.62 15.93
N PHE A 160 -32.01 -33.72 16.57
CA PHE A 160 -32.34 -33.03 17.83
C PHE A 160 -32.14 -33.91 19.08
N THR A 161 -31.37 -35.00 19.00
CA THR A 161 -30.92 -35.75 20.17
C THR A 161 -29.55 -35.26 20.63
N LEU A 162 -29.54 -34.81 21.90
CA LEU A 162 -28.37 -34.54 22.73
C LEU A 162 -27.38 -35.72 22.75
#